data_AF-A0A7C4CJA2-F1
#
_entry.id   AF-A0A7C4CJA2-F1
#
_cell.length_a   1.000
_cell.length_b   1.000
_cell.length_c   1.000
_cell.angle_alpha   90.00
_cell.angle_beta   90.00
_cell.angle_gamma   90.00
#
_symmetry.space_group_name_H-M   'P 1'
#
loop_
_entity.id
_entity.type
_entity.pdbx_description
1 polymer ?
#
loop_
_entity_poly.entity_id
_entity_poly.type
_entity_poly.pdbx_seq_one_letter_code
_entity_poly.pdbx_strand_id
1 'polypeptide(L)' 'MLQARSSLRKKIHVSGNEYYYIHIPSKLAHDSQFPFKEGDELRIAVDTSRRRMIIEKVNNRRKQKNKR' A
#
# COMPACT_ATOMS: atom_id res chain seq x y z
N MET A 1 19.46 -0.42 0.23
CA MET A 1 18.04 0.02 0.34
C MET A 1 17.74 0.93 -0.85
N LEU A 2 16.87 0.50 -1.76
CA LEU A 2 16.46 1.36 -2.88
C LEU A 2 15.44 2.39 -2.38
N GLN A 3 15.63 3.64 -2.77
CA GLN A 3 14.73 4.75 -2.45
C GLN A 3 14.40 5.51 -3.73
N ALA A 4 13.19 6.03 -3.82
CA ALA A 4 12.79 6.96 -4.85
C ALA A 4 11.86 8.02 -4.24
N ARG A 5 11.92 9.23 -4.79
CA ARG A 5 11.02 10.32 -4.40
C ARG A 5 9.74 10.23 -5.24
N SER A 6 8.61 10.50 -4.59
CA SER A 6 7.32 10.63 -5.25
C SER A 6 6.50 11.72 -4.55
N SER A 7 5.57 12.31 -5.29
CA SER A 7 4.65 13.33 -4.80
C SER A 7 3.28 12.74 -4.54
N LEU A 8 2.67 13.06 -3.40
CA LEU A 8 1.27 12.78 -3.14
C LEU A 8 0.39 13.64 -4.06
N ARG A 9 -0.56 13.02 -4.75
CA ARG A 9 -1.57 13.74 -5.54
C ARG A 9 -2.93 13.57 -4.91
N LYS A 10 -3.69 14.65 -4.80
CA LYS A 10 -5.10 14.62 -4.41
C LYS A 10 -5.95 14.71 -5.67
N LYS A 11 -6.95 13.84 -5.81
CA LYS A 11 -7.94 13.94 -6.88
C LYS A 11 -9.33 13.77 -6.27
N ILE A 12 -10.22 14.70 -6.60
CA ILE A 12 -11.64 14.60 -6.26
C ILE A 12 -12.25 13.67 -7.31
N HIS A 13 -12.80 12.55 -6.85
CA HIS A 13 -13.50 11.63 -7.73
C HIS A 13 -14.86 12.22 -8.11
N VAL A 14 -15.39 11.87 -9.28
CA VAL A 14 -16.70 12.34 -9.76
C VAL A 14 -17.87 12.00 -8.83
N SER A 15 -17.68 11.02 -7.94
CA SER A 15 -18.64 10.66 -6.90
C SER A 15 -18.63 11.59 -5.67
N GLY A 16 -17.84 12.66 -5.68
CA GLY A 16 -17.68 13.58 -4.54
C GLY A 16 -16.69 13.11 -3.46
N ASN A 17 -16.20 11.88 -3.55
CA ASN A 17 -15.20 11.35 -2.62
C ASN A 17 -13.80 11.81 -2.99
N GLU A 18 -13.01 12.17 -1.98
CA GLU A 18 -11.62 12.58 -2.15
C GLU A 18 -10.69 11.38 -2.01
N TYR A 19 -9.79 11.21 -2.97
CA TYR A 19 -8.78 10.16 -2.92
C TYR A 19 -7.39 10.76 -3.06
N TYR A 20 -6.46 10.18 -2.30
CA TYR A 20 -5.05 10.46 -2.43
C TYR A 20 -4.38 9.33 -3.23
N TYR A 21 -3.52 9.72 -4.16
CA TYR A 21 -2.78 8.82 -5.03
C TYR A 21 -1.29 9.00 -4.76
N ILE A 22 -0.60 7.88 -4.55
CA ILE A 22 0.86 7.81 -4.47
C ILE A 22 1.34 7.03 -5.69
N HIS A 23 2.14 7.68 -6.52
CA HIS A 23 2.82 6.97 -7.60
C HIS A 23 4.05 6.25 -7.05
N ILE A 24 4.13 4.94 -7.22
CA ILE A 24 5.34 4.18 -6.93
C ILE A 24 6.17 4.12 -8.23
N PRO A 25 7.38 4.70 -8.26
CA PRO A 25 8.22 4.65 -9.46
C PRO A 25 8.52 3.21 -9.88
N SER A 26 8.48 2.94 -11.18
CA SER A 26 8.70 1.60 -11.75
C SER A 26 10.04 0.98 -11.31
N LYS A 27 11.09 1.80 -11.12
CA LYS A 27 12.38 1.36 -10.59
C LYS A 27 12.28 0.68 -9.21
N LEU A 28 11.33 1.09 -8.36
CA LEU A 28 11.06 0.41 -7.08
C LEU A 28 10.12 -0.78 -7.27
N ALA A 29 9.10 -0.65 -8.12
CA ALA A 29 8.10 -1.70 -8.31
C ALA A 29 8.64 -2.94 -9.05
N HIS A 30 9.67 -2.79 -9.89
CA HIS A 30 10.33 -3.90 -10.59
C HIS A 30 11.38 -4.62 -9.73
N ASP A 31 11.70 -4.10 -8.55
CA ASP A 31 12.65 -4.77 -7.65
C ASP A 31 12.04 -6.08 -7.13
N SER A 32 12.85 -7.14 -7.06
CA SER A 32 12.39 -8.46 -6.61
C SER A 32 11.91 -8.47 -5.16
N GLN A 33 12.32 -7.49 -4.36
CA GLN A 33 11.88 -7.30 -2.97
C GLN A 33 10.61 -6.45 -2.84
N PHE A 34 10.06 -5.95 -3.95
CA PHE A 34 8.81 -5.19 -3.92
C PHE A 34 7.65 -6.08 -3.46
N PRO A 35 6.96 -5.75 -2.36
CA PRO A 35 6.08 -6.70 -1.68
C PRO A 35 4.70 -6.84 -2.33
N PHE A 36 4.36 -6.01 -3.33
CA PHE A 36 3.01 -5.93 -3.91
C PHE A 36 3.00 -6.35 -5.39
N LYS A 37 1.86 -6.84 -5.85
CA LYS A 37 1.55 -7.16 -7.24
C LYS A 37 0.19 -6.58 -7.61
N GLU A 38 -0.06 -6.46 -8.91
CA GLU A 38 -1.37 -6.05 -9.40
C GLU A 38 -2.44 -7.06 -8.94
N GLY A 39 -3.58 -6.54 -8.47
CA GLY A 39 -4.68 -7.34 -7.93
C GLY A 39 -4.55 -7.73 -6.45
N ASP A 40 -3.43 -7.43 -5.79
CA ASP A 40 -3.31 -7.68 -4.35
C ASP A 40 -4.23 -6.76 -3.54
N GLU A 41 -4.96 -7.33 -2.58
CA GLU A 41 -5.67 -6.55 -1.57
C GLU A 41 -4.69 -5.98 -0.53
N LEU A 42 -4.78 -4.67 -0.29
CA LEU A 42 -3.87 -3.96 0.61
C LEU A 42 -4.63 -3.37 1.78
N ARG A 43 -4.07 -3.52 2.98
CA ARG A 43 -4.48 -2.80 4.18
C ARG A 43 -3.61 -1.55 4.29
N ILE A 44 -4.26 -0.39 4.40
CA ILE A 44 -3.61 0.89 4.63
C ILE A 44 -3.95 1.35 6.05
N ALA A 45 -2.94 1.68 6.85
CA ALA A 45 -3.09 2.18 8.21
C ALA A 45 -2.15 3.35 8.47
N VAL A 46 -2.52 4.23 9.40
CA VAL A 46 -1.65 5.32 9.88
C VAL A 46 -1.21 5.00 11.30
N ASP A 47 0.10 4.88 11.49
CA ASP A 47 0.73 4.80 12.80
C ASP A 47 0.96 6.23 13.30
N THR A 48 0.03 6.71 14.14
CA THR A 48 0.06 8.07 14.71
C THR A 48 1.23 8.28 15.66
N SER A 49 1.71 7.22 16.33
CA SER A 49 2.83 7.30 17.26
C SER A 49 4.14 7.64 16.55
N ARG A 50 4.34 7.09 15.35
CA ARG A 50 5.54 7.28 14.53
C ARG A 50 5.32 8.18 13.32
N ARG A 51 4.13 8.79 13.20
CA ARG A 51 3.72 9.67 12.10
C ARG A 51 4.03 9.11 10.72
N ARG A 52 3.72 7.83 10.51
CA ARG A 52 3.99 7.12 9.26
C ARG A 52 2.78 6.35 8.78
N MET A 53 2.63 6.25 7.46
CA MET A 53 1.64 5.38 6.85
C MET A 53 2.27 4.00 6.60
N ILE A 54 1.50 2.95 6.86
CA ILE A 54 1.90 1.56 6.68
C ILE A 54 0.93 0.94 5.68
N ILE A 55 1.48 0.33 4.63
CA ILE A 55 0.75 -0.42 3.62
C ILE A 55 1.21 -1.86 3.71
N GLU A 56 0.27 -2.79 3.89
CA GLU A 56 0.55 -4.21 4.06
C GLU A 56 -0.40 -5.02 3.20
N LYS A 57 0.00 -6.23 2.81
CA LYS A 57 -0.92 -7.19 2.18
C LYS A 57 -1.99 -7.60 3.17
N VAL A 58 -3.25 -7.67 2.71
CA VAL A 58 -4.31 -8.36 3.45
C VAL A 58 -4.03 -9.86 3.36
N ASN A 59 -3.14 -10.35 4.22
CA ASN A 59 -2.91 -11.77 4.34
C ASN A 59 -4.21 -12.41 4.86
N ASN A 60 -4.87 -13.22 4.03
CA ASN A 60 -6.00 -14.08 4.40
C ASN A 60 -5.59 -15.22 5.39
N ARG A 61 -4.64 -14.96 6.29
CA ARG A 61 -4.14 -15.87 7.34
C ARG A 61 -5.18 -16.18 8.42
N ARG A 62 -6.41 -15.68 8.33
CA ARG A 62 -7.51 -16.13 9.20
C ARG A 62 -7.99 -17.57 8.90
N LYS A 63 -7.62 -18.19 7.77
CA LYS A 63 -8.01 -19.59 7.47
C LYS A 63 -7.04 -20.68 7.95
N GLN A 64 -5.86 -20.36 8.49
CA GLN A 64 -4.86 -21.39 8.84
C GLN A 64 -4.73 -21.73 10.34
N LYS A 65 -5.50 -21.09 11.22
CA LYS A 65 -5.43 -21.34 12.68
C LYS A 65 -6.46 -22.34 13.24
N ASN A 66 -7.40 -22.85 12.43
CA ASN A 66 -8.44 -23.82 12.86
C ASN A 66 -8.24 -25.24 12.30
N LYS A 67 -7.02 -25.63 11.94
CA LYS A 67 -6.66 -27.04 11.70
C LYS A 67 -5.50 -27.43 12.60
N ARG A 68 -5.80 -27.61 13.88
CA ARG A 68 -5.06 -28.48 14.80
C ARG A 68 -6.06 -29.20 15.66
#